data_AF-A0A6A7MB26-F1
#
_entry.id   AF-A0A6A7MB26-F1
#
_cell.length_a   1.000
_cell.length_b   1.000
_cell.length_c   1.000
_cell.angle_alpha   90.00
_cell.angle_beta   90.00
_cell.angle_gamma   90.00
#
_symmetry.space_group_name_H-M   'P 1'
#
loop_
_entity.id
_entity.type
_entity.pdbx_description
1 polymer ?
#
loop_
_entity_poly.entity_id
_entity_poly.type
_entity_poly.pdbx_seq_one_letter_code
_entity_poly.pdbx_strand_id
1 'polypeptide(L)'
;MKVAPNLLLILVASLLCLFAVEGLTRLVLDDGMLYELEMWKYAREVKMRDTRPDLGHRHRPQAEAKLMGIDVRTDGRGLRGAEIADKAAAGVARIAFVGDSITMGWGVAEKETFAHQVIEGLIKAGRKVDGFNLGVGNYNTLQELTLFREVGAPLKPDIIVLAYFINDAEPMPSYSDTGWMSEHSAAWVVAGYRFDSLFRQLGEAPDWKRYYRDLYEPKAAGWLQTQKALGDFAMTARDLGARLIVFNIPELRELKPYPFADITAKVRAVVEKDGVPFVDLLPTVENLDPASLWVTVPDPHPNGKAEITFARGMIPGLLPMLDELCRTKGKGC
;
A
#
# COMPACT_ATOMS: atom_id res chain seq x y z
N MET A 1 -15.30 56.83 18.03
CA MET A 1 -14.72 55.79 17.16
C MET A 1 -14.52 54.51 17.98
N LYS A 2 -15.39 53.49 17.85
CA LYS A 2 -15.30 52.19 18.56
C LYS A 2 -14.74 51.06 17.68
N VAL A 3 -14.10 51.42 16.58
CA VAL A 3 -13.69 50.46 15.55
C VAL A 3 -12.63 49.48 16.08
N ALA A 4 -11.60 49.97 16.79
CA ALA A 4 -10.53 49.11 17.29
C ALA A 4 -10.99 48.07 18.35
N PRO A 5 -11.78 48.41 19.39
CA PRO A 5 -12.32 47.42 20.31
C PRO A 5 -13.22 46.37 19.65
N ASN A 6 -14.04 46.79 18.67
CA ASN A 6 -14.91 45.88 17.94
C ASN A 6 -14.10 44.92 17.04
N LEU A 7 -13.07 45.42 16.35
CA LEU A 7 -12.17 44.59 15.55
C LEU A 7 -11.40 43.60 16.42
N LEU A 8 -10.92 44.03 17.59
CA LEU A 8 -10.26 43.14 18.55
C LEU A 8 -11.21 42.04 19.06
N LEU A 9 -12.46 42.40 19.38
CA LEU A 9 -13.47 41.42 19.81
C LEU A 9 -13.75 40.38 18.72
N ILE A 10 -13.91 40.81 17.46
CA ILE A 10 -14.10 39.91 16.32
C ILE A 10 -12.90 38.97 16.19
N LEU A 11 -11.68 39.51 16.23
CA LEU A 11 -10.46 38.70 16.13
C LEU A 11 -10.38 37.64 17.25
N VAL A 12 -10.61 38.04 18.51
CA VAL A 12 -10.57 37.12 19.65
C VAL A 12 -11.66 36.05 19.53
N ALA A 13 -12.89 36.44 19.19
CA ALA A 13 -13.98 35.49 19.02
C ALA A 13 -13.69 34.50 17.89
N SER A 14 -13.17 34.96 16.75
CA SER A 14 -12.77 34.09 15.63
C SER A 14 -11.68 33.11 16.03
N LEU A 15 -10.64 33.56 16.75
CA LEU A 15 -9.58 32.67 17.23
C LEU A 15 -10.12 31.62 18.20
N LEU A 16 -10.99 32.01 19.14
CA LEU A 16 -11.63 31.06 20.06
C LEU A 16 -12.46 30.01 19.31
N CYS A 17 -13.22 30.41 18.28
CA CYS A 17 -13.95 29.47 17.45
C CYS A 17 -13.01 28.51 16.70
N LEU A 18 -11.92 29.01 16.11
CA LEU A 18 -10.94 28.16 15.41
C LEU A 18 -10.27 27.16 16.36
N PHE A 19 -9.85 27.59 17.55
CA PHE A 19 -9.31 26.69 18.57
C PHE A 19 -10.34 25.67 19.07
N ALA A 20 -11.61 26.08 19.22
CA ALA A 20 -12.67 25.17 19.60
C ALA A 20 -12.92 24.11 18.51
N VAL A 21 -12.96 24.48 17.23
CA VAL A 21 -13.14 23.54 16.11
C VAL A 21 -11.97 22.55 16.02
N GLU A 22 -10.73 23.02 16.14
CA GLU A 22 -9.55 22.15 16.19
C GLU A 22 -9.61 21.20 17.39
N GLY A 23 -9.95 21.70 18.59
CA GLY A 23 -10.09 20.91 19.81
C GLY A 23 -11.19 19.86 19.69
N LEU A 24 -12.37 20.23 19.19
CA LEU A 24 -13.48 19.30 18.95
C LEU A 24 -13.12 18.24 17.91
N THR A 25 -12.43 18.61 16.83
CA THR A 25 -11.97 17.65 15.82
C THR A 25 -11.08 16.58 16.47
N ARG A 26 -10.10 16.99 17.29
CA ARG A 26 -9.17 16.08 17.95
C ARG A 26 -9.79 15.24 19.07
N LEU A 27 -10.81 15.76 19.75
CA LEU A 27 -11.39 15.09 20.91
C LEU A 27 -12.64 14.27 20.58
N VAL A 28 -13.33 14.60 19.48
CA VAL A 28 -14.62 14.01 19.12
C VAL A 28 -14.58 13.28 17.78
N LEU A 29 -13.89 13.83 16.77
CA LEU A 29 -13.85 13.21 15.43
C LEU A 29 -12.67 12.25 15.26
N ASP A 30 -11.57 12.47 15.99
CA ASP A 30 -10.43 11.58 15.98
C ASP A 30 -10.67 10.36 16.89
N ASP A 31 -11.44 9.40 16.39
CA ASP A 31 -11.72 8.11 17.04
C ASP A 31 -10.68 7.03 16.68
N GLY A 32 -9.63 7.39 15.94
CA GLY A 32 -8.62 6.47 15.43
C GLY A 32 -9.08 5.63 14.23
N MET A 33 -10.25 5.90 13.66
CA MET A 33 -10.82 5.18 12.50
C MET A 33 -11.21 6.12 11.35
N LEU A 34 -11.15 7.44 11.56
CA LEU A 34 -11.48 8.43 10.54
C LEU A 34 -10.39 8.51 9.46
N TYR A 35 -10.65 7.92 8.30
CA TYR A 35 -9.71 7.75 7.19
C TYR A 35 -8.82 8.97 6.90
N GLU A 36 -9.40 10.17 6.74
CA GLU A 36 -8.62 11.36 6.41
C GLU A 36 -7.62 11.78 7.50
N LEU A 37 -7.99 11.61 8.77
CA LEU A 37 -7.10 11.90 9.90
C LEU A 37 -6.04 10.83 10.05
N GLU A 38 -6.41 9.56 9.86
CA GLU A 38 -5.47 8.45 9.94
C GLU A 38 -4.44 8.52 8.81
N MET A 39 -4.85 8.85 7.59
CA MET A 39 -3.93 9.09 6.47
C MET A 39 -3.00 10.28 6.73
N TRP A 40 -3.51 11.33 7.38
CA TRP A 40 -2.70 12.48 7.78
C TRP A 40 -1.67 12.12 8.86
N LYS A 41 -2.05 11.36 9.88
CA LYS A 41 -1.12 10.81 10.88
C LYS A 41 -0.08 9.91 10.22
N TYR A 42 -0.49 9.03 9.31
CA TYR A 42 0.42 8.17 8.57
C TYR A 42 1.50 8.95 7.81
N ALA A 43 1.08 10.00 7.09
CA ALA A 43 2.00 10.90 6.39
C ALA A 43 2.97 11.61 7.34
N ARG A 44 2.49 12.06 8.51
CA ARG A 44 3.31 12.83 9.46
C ARG A 44 4.22 11.99 10.32
N GLU A 45 3.75 10.84 10.78
CA GLU A 45 4.39 10.04 11.83
C GLU A 45 5.25 8.92 11.23
N VAL A 46 4.77 8.27 10.16
CA VAL A 46 5.47 7.11 9.58
C VAL A 46 6.24 7.46 8.31
N LYS A 47 5.78 8.40 7.48
CA LYS A 47 6.43 8.73 6.20
C LYS A 47 7.38 9.91 6.25
N MET A 48 8.51 9.82 5.56
CA MET A 48 9.40 10.94 5.27
C MET A 48 9.54 11.19 3.78
N ARG A 49 9.80 12.45 3.40
CA ARG A 49 10.05 12.85 2.01
C ARG A 49 11.37 12.23 1.53
N ASP A 50 11.37 11.72 0.31
CA ASP A 50 12.54 11.32 -0.44
C ASP A 50 12.65 12.26 -1.65
N THR A 51 13.80 12.88 -1.85
CA THR A 51 13.97 13.89 -2.90
C THR A 51 14.12 13.29 -4.29
N ARG A 52 14.28 11.96 -4.42
CA ARG A 52 14.40 11.33 -5.72
C ARG A 52 13.05 11.30 -6.44
N PRO A 53 13.03 11.66 -7.73
CA PRO A 53 11.80 11.81 -8.50
C PRO A 53 11.07 10.50 -8.77
N ASP A 54 11.76 9.36 -8.62
CA ASP A 54 11.25 8.00 -8.80
C ASP A 54 10.84 7.32 -7.48
N LEU A 55 10.96 8.01 -6.34
CA LEU A 55 10.45 7.50 -5.06
C LEU A 55 9.55 8.50 -4.32
N GLY A 56 10.01 9.74 -4.12
CA GLY A 56 9.21 10.83 -3.55
C GLY A 56 8.94 10.78 -2.04
N HIS A 57 8.68 9.60 -1.49
CA HIS A 57 8.57 9.39 -0.04
C HIS A 57 8.93 7.95 0.31
N ARG A 58 9.18 7.68 1.60
CA ARG A 58 9.39 6.34 2.16
C ARG A 58 8.96 6.31 3.62
N HIS A 59 8.95 5.16 4.27
CA HIS A 59 8.81 5.13 5.73
C HIS A 59 10.10 5.58 6.42
N ARG A 60 9.94 6.23 7.57
CA ARG A 60 11.04 6.50 8.50
C ARG A 60 11.54 5.19 9.10
N PRO A 61 12.86 5.04 9.30
CA PRO A 61 13.39 4.00 10.18
C PRO A 61 12.80 4.10 11.58
N GLN A 62 12.47 2.95 12.19
CA GLN A 62 12.04 2.86 13.59
C GLN A 62 10.86 3.79 13.93
N ALA A 63 9.94 3.97 12.99
CA ALA A 63 8.72 4.70 13.24
C ALA A 63 7.77 3.84 14.09
N GLU A 64 7.02 4.49 14.97
CA GLU A 64 5.92 3.89 15.72
C GLU A 64 4.71 4.83 15.64
N ALA A 65 3.55 4.29 15.29
CA ALA A 65 2.30 5.02 15.22
C ALA A 65 1.13 4.06 15.47
N LYS A 66 -0.02 4.61 15.88
CA LYS A 66 -1.28 3.86 15.90
C LYS A 66 -2.17 4.42 14.81
N LEU A 67 -2.46 3.59 13.81
CA LEU A 67 -3.18 3.96 12.59
C LEU A 67 -4.36 3.02 12.37
N MET A 68 -5.55 3.56 12.15
CA MET A 68 -6.78 2.77 11.96
C MET A 68 -7.00 1.77 13.11
N GLY A 69 -6.72 2.19 14.34
CA GLY A 69 -6.80 1.34 15.54
C GLY A 69 -5.67 0.31 15.70
N ILE A 70 -4.72 0.22 14.76
CA ILE A 70 -3.67 -0.80 14.72
C ILE A 70 -2.29 -0.19 14.99
N ASP A 71 -1.46 -0.90 15.77
CA ASP A 71 -0.06 -0.53 15.95
C ASP A 71 0.74 -0.79 14.66
N VAL A 72 1.40 0.27 14.18
CA VAL A 72 2.29 0.24 13.02
C VAL A 72 3.69 0.61 13.49
N ARG A 73 4.64 -0.28 13.19
CA ARG A 73 6.06 -0.06 13.47
C ARG A 73 6.92 -0.43 12.27
N THR A 74 8.05 0.25 12.11
CA THR A 74 9.04 -0.08 11.09
C THR A 74 10.38 -0.46 11.69
N ASP A 75 11.15 -1.26 10.97
CA ASP A 75 12.52 -1.61 11.34
C ASP A 75 13.51 -0.45 11.03
N GLY A 76 14.80 -0.65 11.29
CA GLY A 76 15.87 0.30 11.00
C GLY A 76 16.07 0.64 9.53
N ARG A 77 15.41 -0.07 8.61
CA ARG A 77 15.39 0.19 7.16
C ARG A 77 14.07 0.81 6.70
N GLY A 78 13.09 0.96 7.58
CA GLY A 78 11.75 1.45 7.26
C GLY A 78 10.80 0.35 6.77
N LEU A 79 11.14 -0.93 6.91
CA LEU A 79 10.25 -2.05 6.55
C LEU A 79 9.21 -2.26 7.64
N ARG A 80 7.96 -2.54 7.29
CA ARG A 80 6.95 -2.82 8.33
C ARG A 80 7.26 -4.15 9.02
N GLY A 81 7.35 -4.11 10.35
CA GLY A 81 7.52 -5.30 11.18
C GLY A 81 8.82 -5.30 12.00
N ALA A 82 9.29 -6.51 12.34
CA ALA A 82 10.52 -6.69 13.09
C ALA A 82 11.77 -6.54 12.20
N GLU A 83 12.90 -6.27 12.85
CA GLU A 83 14.21 -6.34 12.22
C GLU A 83 14.41 -7.68 11.51
N ILE A 84 14.85 -7.61 10.26
CA ILE A 84 15.28 -8.77 9.51
C ILE A 84 16.80 -8.77 9.36
N ALA A 85 17.40 -9.94 9.54
CA ALA A 85 18.84 -10.10 9.33
C ALA A 85 19.19 -9.87 7.84
N ASP A 86 20.36 -9.27 7.57
CA ASP A 86 20.80 -8.98 6.19
C ASP A 86 20.88 -10.23 5.29
N LYS A 87 21.06 -11.41 5.90
CA LYS A 87 21.09 -12.70 5.21
C LYS A 87 20.20 -13.70 5.92
N ALA A 88 19.48 -14.50 5.14
CA ALA A 88 18.74 -15.63 5.65
C ALA A 88 19.70 -16.68 6.24
N ALA A 89 19.22 -17.43 7.23
CA ALA A 89 19.96 -18.57 7.77
C ALA A 89 20.20 -19.64 6.69
N ALA A 90 21.20 -20.50 6.90
CA ALA A 90 21.51 -21.57 5.95
C ALA A 90 20.29 -22.48 5.71
N GLY A 91 19.96 -22.74 4.45
CA GLY A 91 18.80 -23.54 4.04
C GLY A 91 17.45 -22.83 4.11
N VAL A 92 17.38 -21.60 4.62
CA VAL A 92 16.16 -20.79 4.61
C VAL A 92 16.03 -20.06 3.27
N ALA A 93 14.85 -20.14 2.64
CA ALA A 93 14.51 -19.33 1.47
C ALA A 93 13.85 -18.02 1.92
N ARG A 94 14.35 -16.88 1.41
CA ARG A 94 13.81 -15.57 1.76
C ARG A 94 12.81 -15.05 0.74
N ILE A 95 11.68 -14.54 1.22
CA ILE A 95 10.61 -13.98 0.40
C ILE A 95 10.47 -12.47 0.66
N ALA A 96 10.64 -11.65 -0.37
CA ALA A 96 10.33 -10.23 -0.33
C ALA A 96 8.88 -10.00 -0.76
N PHE A 97 8.07 -9.34 0.07
CA PHE A 97 6.72 -8.91 -0.30
C PHE A 97 6.75 -7.42 -0.64
N VAL A 98 6.51 -7.09 -1.89
CA VAL A 98 6.65 -5.75 -2.47
C VAL A 98 5.28 -5.28 -2.95
N GLY A 99 4.93 -4.02 -2.66
CA GLY A 99 3.70 -3.40 -3.13
C GLY A 99 3.40 -2.10 -2.38
N ASP A 100 2.13 -1.73 -2.36
CA ASP A 100 1.64 -0.45 -1.86
C ASP A 100 1.04 -0.50 -0.44
N SER A 101 -0.06 0.23 -0.18
CA SER A 101 -0.79 0.25 1.10
C SER A 101 -1.42 -1.09 1.44
N ILE A 102 -1.77 -1.90 0.46
CA ILE A 102 -2.30 -3.25 0.68
C ILE A 102 -1.18 -4.12 1.23
N THR A 103 -0.02 -4.13 0.56
CA THR A 103 1.15 -4.88 1.06
C THR A 103 1.60 -4.39 2.42
N MET A 104 1.59 -3.06 2.64
CA MET A 104 1.88 -2.50 3.95
C MET A 104 0.92 -3.07 4.99
N GLY A 105 -0.36 -3.26 4.66
CA GLY A 105 -1.42 -3.71 5.55
C GLY A 105 -2.15 -2.55 6.23
N TRP A 106 -2.54 -1.53 5.46
CA TRP A 106 -3.30 -0.39 5.98
C TRP A 106 -4.54 -0.85 6.75
N GLY A 107 -4.64 -0.50 8.05
CA GLY A 107 -5.73 -0.95 8.93
C GLY A 107 -5.74 -2.44 9.27
N VAL A 108 -4.62 -3.15 9.04
CA VAL A 108 -4.47 -4.59 9.27
C VAL A 108 -3.41 -4.82 10.32
N ALA A 109 -3.70 -5.65 11.33
CA ALA A 109 -2.70 -6.03 12.33
C ALA A 109 -1.50 -6.71 11.67
N GLU A 110 -0.28 -6.50 12.18
CA GLU A 110 0.95 -7.07 11.60
C GLU A 110 0.82 -8.59 11.33
N LYS A 111 0.22 -9.31 12.28
CA LYS A 111 -0.02 -10.76 12.19
C LYS A 111 -1.08 -11.16 11.17
N GLU A 112 -1.92 -10.24 10.72
CA GLU A 112 -3.01 -10.51 9.76
C GLU A 112 -2.63 -10.14 8.33
N THR A 113 -1.54 -9.39 8.14
CA THR A 113 -1.01 -9.07 6.80
C THR A 113 -0.73 -10.34 6.00
N PHE A 114 -0.95 -10.31 4.68
CA PHE A 114 -0.71 -11.47 3.85
C PHE A 114 0.76 -11.90 3.89
N ALA A 115 1.70 -10.95 4.03
CA ALA A 115 3.12 -11.24 4.15
C ALA A 115 3.39 -12.15 5.36
N HIS A 116 2.84 -11.81 6.53
CA HIS A 116 2.94 -12.64 7.72
C HIS A 116 2.24 -14.00 7.54
N GLN A 117 1.00 -13.98 7.02
CA GLN A 117 0.18 -15.17 6.88
C GLN A 117 0.75 -16.18 5.87
N VAL A 118 1.38 -15.71 4.78
CA VAL A 118 2.09 -16.56 3.82
C VAL A 118 3.28 -17.23 4.49
N ILE A 119 4.13 -16.49 5.20
CA ILE A 119 5.31 -17.05 5.89
C ILE A 119 4.87 -18.09 6.94
N GLU A 120 3.92 -17.74 7.80
CA GLU A 120 3.37 -18.67 8.80
C GLU A 120 2.74 -19.92 8.16
N GLY A 121 2.00 -19.74 7.06
CA GLY A 121 1.38 -20.84 6.32
C GLY A 121 2.40 -21.80 5.71
N LEU A 122 3.47 -21.26 5.12
CA LEU A 122 4.58 -22.06 4.56
C LEU A 122 5.38 -22.77 5.64
N ILE A 123 5.66 -22.12 6.78
CA ILE A 123 6.31 -22.75 7.93
C ILE A 123 5.47 -23.92 8.47
N LYS A 124 4.16 -23.73 8.61
CA LYS A 124 3.22 -24.79 9.01
C LYS A 124 3.16 -25.94 8.00
N ALA A 125 3.38 -25.66 6.72
CA ALA A 125 3.52 -26.65 5.67
C ALA A 125 4.92 -27.32 5.65
N GLY A 126 5.77 -27.06 6.65
CA GLY A 126 7.08 -27.68 6.82
C GLY A 126 8.21 -26.99 6.07
N ARG A 127 7.97 -25.84 5.44
CA ARG A 127 8.98 -25.11 4.65
C ARG A 127 9.88 -24.26 5.55
N LYS A 128 11.18 -24.23 5.26
CA LYS A 128 12.11 -23.26 5.88
C LYS A 128 12.14 -21.93 5.12
N VAL A 129 11.30 -21.00 5.54
CA VAL A 129 11.21 -19.66 4.94
C VAL A 129 11.32 -18.55 5.98
N ASP A 130 11.85 -17.41 5.54
CA ASP A 130 11.66 -16.12 6.19
C ASP A 130 11.17 -15.10 5.15
N GLY A 131 10.75 -13.92 5.59
CA GLY A 131 10.32 -12.88 4.67
C GLY A 131 10.13 -11.54 5.33
N PHE A 132 10.00 -10.52 4.49
CA PHE A 132 9.85 -9.13 4.93
C PHE A 132 8.84 -8.38 4.08
N ASN A 133 8.14 -7.45 4.72
CA ASN A 133 7.13 -6.59 4.13
C ASN A 133 7.76 -5.26 3.71
N LEU A 134 7.87 -5.04 2.40
CA LEU A 134 8.39 -3.82 1.78
C LEU A 134 7.25 -2.90 1.30
N GLY A 135 6.02 -3.10 1.80
CA GLY A 135 4.87 -2.31 1.41
C GLY A 135 4.91 -0.88 1.92
N VAL A 136 4.69 0.10 1.04
CA VAL A 136 4.56 1.52 1.40
C VAL A 136 3.31 2.11 0.75
N GLY A 137 2.41 2.67 1.55
CA GLY A 137 1.18 3.24 1.02
C GLY A 137 1.41 4.37 0.02
N ASN A 138 0.51 4.52 -0.95
CA ASN A 138 0.59 5.52 -2.02
C ASN A 138 1.79 5.33 -2.96
N TYR A 139 2.24 4.08 -3.14
CA TYR A 139 3.22 3.75 -4.15
C TYR A 139 2.54 3.27 -5.43
N ASN A 140 3.21 3.51 -6.55
CA ASN A 140 3.00 2.81 -7.80
C ASN A 140 4.17 1.83 -8.07
N THR A 141 4.10 1.04 -9.15
CA THR A 141 5.11 0.02 -9.45
C THR A 141 6.53 0.59 -9.63
N LEU A 142 6.68 1.85 -10.08
CA LEU A 142 8.01 2.47 -10.19
C LEU A 142 8.61 2.74 -8.81
N GLN A 143 7.84 3.29 -7.89
CA GLN A 143 8.29 3.56 -6.52
C GLN A 143 8.64 2.25 -5.80
N GLU A 144 7.82 1.22 -5.98
CA GLU A 144 8.07 -0.13 -5.47
C GLU A 144 9.38 -0.72 -5.98
N LEU A 145 9.64 -0.62 -7.28
CA LEU A 145 10.88 -1.08 -7.90
C LEU A 145 12.10 -0.34 -7.35
N THR A 146 11.99 0.99 -7.23
CA THR A 146 13.07 1.84 -6.72
C THR A 146 13.40 1.50 -5.27
N LEU A 147 12.40 1.35 -4.40
CA LEU A 147 12.61 0.93 -3.02
C LEU A 147 13.13 -0.50 -2.93
N PHE A 148 12.63 -1.42 -3.76
CA PHE A 148 13.11 -2.79 -3.83
C PHE A 148 14.59 -2.85 -4.17
N ARG A 149 15.04 -2.14 -5.20
CA ARG A 149 16.46 -2.12 -5.58
C ARG A 149 17.36 -1.58 -4.48
N GLU A 150 16.90 -0.57 -3.75
CA GLU A 150 17.69 0.08 -2.70
C GLU A 150 17.72 -0.73 -1.40
N VAL A 151 16.56 -1.20 -0.93
CA VAL A 151 16.40 -1.76 0.41
C VAL A 151 16.15 -3.27 0.37
N GLY A 152 15.31 -3.74 -0.55
CA GLY A 152 14.94 -5.15 -0.66
C GLY A 152 16.03 -6.05 -1.26
N ALA A 153 16.67 -5.61 -2.35
CA ALA A 153 17.68 -6.39 -3.07
C ALA A 153 18.93 -6.70 -2.23
N PRO A 154 19.46 -5.77 -1.40
CA PRO A 154 20.57 -6.07 -0.48
C PRO A 154 20.27 -7.19 0.53
N LEU A 155 18.99 -7.43 0.86
CA LEU A 155 18.56 -8.52 1.75
C LEU A 155 18.54 -9.90 1.08
N LYS A 156 18.88 -9.95 -0.22
CA LYS A 156 19.05 -11.16 -1.04
C LYS A 156 17.86 -12.13 -0.99
N PRO A 157 16.65 -11.66 -1.35
CA PRO A 157 15.51 -12.56 -1.45
C PRO A 157 15.74 -13.64 -2.51
N ASP A 158 15.26 -14.85 -2.23
CA ASP A 158 15.21 -15.95 -3.20
C ASP A 158 13.93 -15.87 -4.05
N ILE A 159 12.86 -15.30 -3.49
CA ILE A 159 11.57 -15.04 -4.15
C ILE A 159 11.17 -13.59 -3.91
N ILE A 160 10.71 -12.92 -4.96
CA ILE A 160 10.10 -11.61 -4.95
C ILE A 160 8.62 -11.80 -5.29
N VAL A 161 7.77 -11.44 -4.35
CA VAL A 161 6.32 -11.32 -4.52
C VAL A 161 6.02 -9.87 -4.79
N LEU A 162 5.53 -9.57 -5.99
CA LEU A 162 4.95 -8.27 -6.32
C LEU A 162 3.43 -8.37 -6.19
N ALA A 163 2.86 -7.71 -5.18
CA ALA A 163 1.42 -7.62 -4.99
C ALA A 163 0.91 -6.38 -5.75
N TYR A 164 0.51 -6.61 -6.99
CA TYR A 164 0.05 -5.57 -7.90
C TYR A 164 -1.40 -5.18 -7.59
N PHE A 165 -1.68 -3.89 -7.48
CA PHE A 165 -3.02 -3.36 -7.35
C PHE A 165 -3.35 -2.38 -8.49
N ILE A 166 -4.64 -2.12 -8.72
CA ILE A 166 -5.06 -1.39 -9.92
C ILE A 166 -4.57 0.08 -9.95
N ASN A 167 -4.25 0.67 -8.80
CA ASN A 167 -3.64 2.00 -8.67
C ASN A 167 -2.17 2.04 -9.09
N ASP A 168 -1.48 0.92 -9.28
CA ASP A 168 -0.09 0.88 -9.72
C ASP A 168 0.17 1.61 -11.05
N ALA A 169 -0.89 1.85 -11.84
CA ALA A 169 -0.87 2.64 -13.06
C ALA A 169 -0.98 4.16 -12.83
N GLU A 170 -1.07 4.61 -11.58
CA GLU A 170 -1.05 6.03 -11.23
C GLU A 170 0.28 6.69 -11.63
N PRO A 171 0.24 7.90 -12.19
CA PRO A 171 1.46 8.63 -12.52
C PRO A 171 2.24 8.98 -11.25
N MET A 172 3.54 9.23 -11.39
CA MET A 172 4.35 9.72 -10.27
C MET A 172 3.69 10.94 -9.62
N PRO A 173 3.49 10.93 -8.29
CA PRO A 173 2.89 12.06 -7.59
C PRO A 173 3.81 13.27 -7.62
N SER A 174 3.20 14.45 -7.70
CA SER A 174 3.88 15.73 -7.52
C SER A 174 3.86 16.11 -6.04
N TYR A 175 5.03 16.17 -5.40
CA TYR A 175 5.16 16.64 -4.03
C TYR A 175 5.39 18.15 -4.00
N SER A 176 4.31 18.91 -3.83
CA SER A 176 4.39 20.34 -3.52
C SER A 176 4.59 20.54 -2.02
N ASP A 177 5.20 21.67 -1.63
CA ASP A 177 5.30 22.04 -0.22
C ASP A 177 3.89 22.23 0.37
N THR A 178 3.68 21.60 1.53
CA THR A 178 2.42 21.68 2.26
C THR A 178 2.35 22.97 3.06
N GLY A 179 1.18 23.62 3.05
CA GLY A 179 0.94 24.79 3.88
C GLY A 179 0.92 24.43 5.37
N TRP A 180 1.28 25.37 6.23
CA TRP A 180 1.34 25.17 7.69
C TRP A 180 0.07 24.53 8.27
N MET A 181 -1.11 24.94 7.80
CA MET A 181 -2.40 24.38 8.24
C MET A 181 -2.53 22.89 7.90
N SER A 182 -2.11 22.46 6.71
CA SER A 182 -2.15 21.05 6.30
C SER A 182 -1.19 20.18 7.10
N GLU A 183 -0.18 20.76 7.75
CA GLU A 183 0.76 20.04 8.59
C GLU A 183 0.37 20.01 10.07
N HIS A 184 -0.42 20.99 10.53
CA HIS A 184 -0.64 21.22 11.97
C HIS A 184 -2.10 21.20 12.42
N SER A 185 -3.08 21.32 11.52
CA SER A 185 -4.50 21.40 11.88
C SER A 185 -5.29 20.19 11.41
N ALA A 186 -5.82 19.42 12.37
CA ALA A 186 -6.72 18.31 12.12
C ALA A 186 -8.05 18.81 11.53
N ALA A 187 -8.56 19.94 12.03
CA ALA A 187 -9.78 20.55 11.52
C ALA A 187 -9.64 20.96 10.05
N TRP A 188 -8.50 21.52 9.66
CA TRP A 188 -8.22 21.90 8.28
C TRP A 188 -8.20 20.68 7.34
N VAL A 189 -7.55 19.60 7.75
CA VAL A 189 -7.52 18.34 6.99
C VAL A 189 -8.92 17.78 6.81
N VAL A 190 -9.69 17.64 7.90
CA VAL A 190 -11.07 17.13 7.83
C VAL A 190 -11.92 18.03 6.95
N ALA A 191 -11.90 19.35 7.17
CA ALA A 191 -12.66 20.28 6.36
C ALA A 191 -12.31 20.16 4.87
N GLY A 192 -11.02 20.10 4.52
CA GLY A 192 -10.55 19.92 3.15
C GLY A 192 -11.14 18.66 2.49
N TYR A 193 -11.03 17.51 3.16
CA TYR A 193 -11.61 16.25 2.68
C TYR A 193 -13.12 16.31 2.52
N ARG A 194 -13.84 16.94 3.45
CA ARG A 194 -15.31 17.05 3.39
C ARG A 194 -15.77 17.99 2.29
N PHE A 195 -15.08 19.12 2.08
CA PHE A 195 -15.36 20.01 0.96
C PHE A 195 -15.09 19.32 -0.38
N ASP A 196 -13.95 18.66 -0.51
CA ASP A 196 -13.59 17.89 -1.71
C ASP A 196 -14.61 16.78 -2.02
N SER A 197 -15.07 16.04 -0.99
CA SER A 197 -16.16 15.07 -1.14
C SER A 197 -17.48 15.71 -1.58
N LEU A 198 -17.87 16.84 -0.97
CA LEU A 198 -19.07 17.58 -1.35
C LEU A 198 -18.99 18.10 -2.79
N PHE A 199 -17.86 18.65 -3.21
CA PHE A 199 -17.67 19.12 -4.58
C PHE A 199 -17.70 17.98 -5.58
N ARG A 200 -17.18 16.79 -5.25
CA ARG A 200 -17.32 15.61 -6.10
C ARG A 200 -18.78 15.16 -6.24
N GLN A 201 -19.58 15.25 -5.19
CA GLN A 201 -21.01 14.93 -5.25
C GLN A 201 -21.83 15.94 -6.07
N LEU A 202 -21.41 17.21 -6.07
CA LEU A 202 -22.08 18.29 -6.80
C LEU A 202 -21.56 18.49 -8.24
N GLY A 203 -20.41 17.91 -8.59
CA GLY A 203 -19.76 18.03 -9.90
C GLY A 203 -19.77 16.73 -10.70
N GLU A 204 -19.17 16.77 -11.90
CA GLU A 204 -18.94 15.59 -12.75
C GLU A 204 -17.65 14.85 -12.34
N ALA A 205 -17.50 14.48 -11.06
CA ALA A 205 -16.35 13.68 -10.65
C ALA A 205 -16.38 12.31 -11.36
N PRO A 206 -15.24 11.81 -11.88
CA PRO A 206 -15.22 10.48 -12.47
C PRO A 206 -15.63 9.46 -11.42
N ASP A 207 -16.59 8.61 -11.79
CA ASP A 207 -16.87 7.37 -11.05
C ASP A 207 -15.54 6.61 -10.85
N TRP A 208 -15.36 5.96 -9.70
CA TRP A 208 -14.12 5.25 -9.36
C TRP A 208 -13.76 4.19 -10.41
N LYS A 209 -14.77 3.61 -11.09
CA LYS A 209 -14.57 2.71 -12.24
C LYS A 209 -13.91 3.43 -13.41
N ARG A 210 -14.38 4.63 -13.74
CA ARG A 210 -13.80 5.45 -14.80
C ARG A 210 -12.40 5.90 -14.42
N TYR A 211 -12.19 6.36 -13.19
CA TYR A 211 -10.86 6.72 -12.67
C TYR A 211 -9.83 5.61 -12.94
N TYR A 212 -10.12 4.39 -12.49
CA TYR A 212 -9.20 3.28 -12.70
C TYR A 212 -9.05 2.90 -14.17
N ARG A 213 -10.13 2.96 -14.97
CA ARG A 213 -10.05 2.66 -16.41
C ARG A 213 -9.15 3.65 -17.15
N ASP A 214 -9.25 4.93 -16.82
CA ASP A 214 -8.49 6.01 -17.46
C ASP A 214 -6.97 5.84 -17.20
N LEU A 215 -6.58 5.25 -16.05
CA LEU A 215 -5.17 4.93 -15.78
C LEU A 215 -4.57 3.97 -16.81
N TYR A 216 -5.35 3.04 -17.38
CA TYR A 216 -4.89 2.00 -18.32
C TYR A 216 -5.22 2.31 -19.79
N GLU A 217 -5.45 3.58 -20.10
CA GLU A 217 -5.48 4.00 -21.49
C GLU A 217 -4.12 3.75 -22.16
N PRO A 218 -4.06 3.35 -23.44
CA PRO A 218 -2.80 2.95 -24.09
C PRO A 218 -1.69 4.01 -24.09
N LYS A 219 -2.04 5.29 -23.93
CA LYS A 219 -1.11 6.42 -23.92
C LYS A 219 -0.99 7.10 -22.55
N ALA A 220 -1.66 6.57 -21.52
CA ALA A 220 -1.53 7.12 -20.18
C ALA A 220 -0.08 6.99 -19.70
N ALA A 221 0.51 8.11 -19.25
CA ALA A 221 1.91 8.16 -18.88
C ALA A 221 2.24 7.22 -17.70
N GLY A 222 1.34 7.13 -16.73
CA GLY A 222 1.43 6.19 -15.60
C GLY A 222 1.47 4.74 -16.08
N TRP A 223 0.51 4.31 -16.91
CA TRP A 223 0.53 2.96 -17.46
C TRP A 223 1.78 2.62 -18.27
N LEU A 224 2.25 3.50 -19.15
CA LEU A 224 3.51 3.29 -19.88
C LEU A 224 4.71 3.11 -18.93
N GLN A 225 4.74 3.86 -17.83
CA GLN A 225 5.76 3.74 -16.79
C GLN A 225 5.63 2.43 -16.02
N THR A 226 4.42 2.01 -15.64
CA THR A 226 4.15 0.73 -14.98
C THR A 226 4.58 -0.45 -15.85
N GLN A 227 4.27 -0.43 -17.15
CA GLN A 227 4.72 -1.48 -18.07
C GLN A 227 6.24 -1.61 -18.10
N LYS A 228 6.95 -0.48 -18.12
CA LYS A 228 8.41 -0.47 -18.04
C LYS A 228 8.90 -0.99 -16.68
N ALA A 229 8.30 -0.55 -15.59
CA ALA A 229 8.68 -0.97 -14.23
C ALA A 229 8.48 -2.48 -14.01
N LEU A 230 7.40 -3.07 -14.54
CA LEU A 230 7.16 -4.52 -14.49
C LEU A 230 8.27 -5.31 -15.22
N GLY A 231 8.67 -4.87 -16.41
CA GLY A 231 9.79 -5.48 -17.14
C GLY A 231 11.13 -5.29 -16.43
N ASP A 232 11.33 -4.12 -15.81
CA ASP A 232 12.51 -3.80 -15.01
C ASP A 232 12.61 -4.64 -13.72
N PHE A 233 11.47 -4.97 -13.08
CA PHE A 233 11.38 -5.93 -11.99
C PHE A 233 11.82 -7.32 -12.45
N ALA A 234 11.34 -7.77 -13.61
CA ALA A 234 11.73 -9.06 -14.17
C ALA A 234 13.25 -9.13 -14.46
N MET A 235 13.83 -8.04 -14.98
CA MET A 235 15.29 -7.93 -15.14
C MET A 235 16.02 -7.97 -13.80
N THR A 236 15.57 -7.19 -12.81
CA THR A 236 16.21 -7.15 -11.49
C THR A 236 16.16 -8.52 -10.79
N ALA A 237 15.05 -9.24 -10.91
CA ALA A 237 14.93 -10.59 -10.38
C ALA A 237 15.93 -11.56 -11.02
N ARG A 238 16.09 -11.49 -12.36
CA ARG A 238 17.08 -12.30 -13.10
C ARG A 238 18.51 -11.98 -12.66
N ASP A 239 18.85 -10.71 -12.53
CA ASP A 239 20.20 -10.27 -12.12
C ASP A 239 20.55 -10.72 -10.70
N LEU A 240 19.55 -10.76 -9.80
CA LEU A 240 19.71 -11.29 -8.44
C LEU A 240 19.72 -12.83 -8.37
N GLY A 241 19.38 -13.52 -9.46
CA GLY A 241 19.13 -14.96 -9.44
C GLY A 241 17.94 -15.35 -8.54
N ALA A 242 17.00 -14.42 -8.35
CA ALA A 242 15.77 -14.58 -7.59
C ALA A 242 14.60 -14.96 -8.52
N ARG A 243 13.54 -15.53 -7.95
CA ARG A 243 12.29 -15.79 -8.67
C ARG A 243 11.34 -14.63 -8.47
N LEU A 244 10.66 -14.18 -9.52
CA LEU A 244 9.61 -13.15 -9.43
C LEU A 244 8.26 -13.80 -9.71
N ILE A 245 7.25 -13.44 -8.91
CA ILE A 245 5.84 -13.77 -9.14
C ILE A 245 5.00 -12.54 -8.86
N VAL A 246 4.01 -12.29 -9.72
CA VAL A 246 3.05 -11.19 -9.55
C VAL A 246 1.72 -11.77 -9.08
N PHE A 247 1.22 -11.27 -7.96
CA PHE A 247 -0.13 -11.52 -7.49
C PHE A 247 -0.97 -10.27 -7.73
N ASN A 248 -2.04 -10.41 -8.51
CA ASN A 248 -2.97 -9.32 -8.77
C ASN A 248 -4.05 -9.30 -7.68
N ILE A 249 -4.07 -8.22 -6.90
CA ILE A 249 -5.05 -7.99 -5.85
C ILE A 249 -6.31 -7.39 -6.49
N PRO A 250 -7.50 -7.97 -6.27
CA PRO A 250 -8.74 -7.42 -6.83
C PRO A 250 -9.18 -6.14 -6.12
N GLU A 251 -9.80 -5.23 -6.88
CA GLU A 251 -10.51 -4.09 -6.30
C GLU A 251 -11.79 -4.58 -5.60
N LEU A 252 -11.95 -4.22 -4.32
CA LEU A 252 -12.91 -4.87 -3.43
C LEU A 252 -14.31 -4.22 -3.40
N ARG A 253 -14.56 -3.11 -4.11
CA ARG A 253 -15.87 -2.44 -4.09
C ARG A 253 -16.93 -3.27 -4.82
N GLU A 254 -16.55 -3.92 -5.91
CA GLU A 254 -17.47 -4.73 -6.73
C GLU A 254 -16.78 -6.00 -7.24
N LEU A 255 -17.10 -7.13 -6.61
CA LEU A 255 -16.46 -8.41 -6.92
C LEU A 255 -17.19 -9.22 -8.00
N LYS A 256 -18.50 -8.99 -8.19
CA LYS A 256 -19.33 -9.78 -9.11
C LYS A 256 -20.54 -8.97 -9.63
N PRO A 257 -20.66 -8.72 -10.96
CA PRO A 257 -19.64 -8.97 -11.98
C PRO A 257 -18.41 -8.08 -11.77
N TYR A 258 -17.20 -8.62 -11.90
CA TYR A 258 -15.98 -7.85 -11.67
C TYR A 258 -15.75 -6.80 -12.77
N PRO A 259 -15.62 -5.50 -12.43
CA PRO A 259 -15.64 -4.43 -13.42
C PRO A 259 -14.31 -4.24 -14.14
N PHE A 260 -13.23 -4.94 -13.77
CA PHE A 260 -11.88 -4.71 -14.31
C PHE A 260 -11.21 -5.94 -14.91
N ALA A 261 -12.00 -6.94 -15.32
CA ALA A 261 -11.46 -8.14 -15.94
C ALA A 261 -10.59 -7.84 -17.19
N ASP A 262 -10.93 -6.81 -17.95
CA ASP A 262 -10.14 -6.34 -19.10
C ASP A 262 -8.81 -5.70 -18.68
N ILE A 263 -8.76 -4.99 -17.56
CA ILE A 263 -7.53 -4.43 -16.99
C ILE A 263 -6.64 -5.56 -16.46
N THR A 264 -7.21 -6.51 -15.71
CA THR A 264 -6.47 -7.71 -15.27
C THR A 264 -5.83 -8.43 -16.45
N ALA A 265 -6.54 -8.58 -17.58
CA ALA A 265 -6.00 -9.20 -18.79
C ALA A 265 -4.85 -8.37 -19.42
N LYS A 266 -4.95 -7.03 -19.43
CA LYS A 266 -3.86 -6.15 -19.91
C LYS A 266 -2.60 -6.32 -19.06
N VAL A 267 -2.73 -6.30 -17.73
CA VAL A 267 -1.59 -6.45 -16.81
C VAL A 267 -0.97 -7.84 -16.94
N ARG A 268 -1.79 -8.89 -16.96
CA ARG A 268 -1.34 -10.27 -17.21
C ARG A 268 -0.47 -10.36 -18.45
N ALA A 269 -0.93 -9.81 -19.57
CA ALA A 269 -0.20 -9.87 -20.84
C ALA A 269 1.16 -9.17 -20.77
N VAL A 270 1.29 -8.09 -19.99
CA VAL A 270 2.56 -7.39 -19.78
C VAL A 270 3.50 -8.21 -18.91
N VAL A 271 3.01 -8.78 -17.81
CA VAL A 271 3.80 -9.58 -16.87
C VAL A 271 4.29 -10.88 -17.53
N GLU A 272 3.38 -11.62 -18.16
CA GLU A 272 3.68 -12.94 -18.75
C GLU A 272 4.59 -12.83 -19.98
N LYS A 273 4.65 -11.67 -20.65
CA LYS A 273 5.59 -11.41 -21.76
C LYS A 273 7.04 -11.63 -21.35
N ASP A 274 7.40 -11.33 -20.10
CA ASP A 274 8.75 -11.50 -19.56
C ASP A 274 8.97 -12.86 -18.88
N GLY A 275 8.02 -13.80 -19.05
CA GLY A 275 8.08 -15.15 -18.46
C GLY A 275 7.80 -15.19 -16.96
N VAL A 276 7.22 -14.11 -16.41
CA VAL A 276 6.89 -13.99 -14.99
C VAL A 276 5.50 -14.59 -14.74
N PRO A 277 5.33 -15.49 -13.74
CA PRO A 277 4.01 -15.99 -13.37
C PRO A 277 3.09 -14.87 -12.85
N PHE A 278 1.85 -14.87 -13.32
CA PHE A 278 0.80 -13.95 -12.88
C PHE A 278 -0.38 -14.74 -12.29
N VAL A 279 -0.68 -14.50 -11.02
CA VAL A 279 -1.79 -15.14 -10.30
C VAL A 279 -2.83 -14.10 -9.94
N ASP A 280 -4.06 -14.29 -10.43
CA ASP A 280 -5.18 -13.43 -10.09
C ASP A 280 -5.85 -13.91 -8.79
N LEU A 281 -5.97 -13.03 -7.80
CA LEU A 281 -6.53 -13.36 -6.49
C LEU A 281 -8.04 -13.10 -6.40
N LEU A 282 -8.68 -12.53 -7.42
CA LEU A 282 -10.14 -12.38 -7.47
C LEU A 282 -10.90 -13.66 -7.09
N PRO A 283 -10.57 -14.86 -7.60
CA PRO A 283 -11.31 -16.08 -7.28
C PRO A 283 -11.32 -16.44 -5.78
N THR A 284 -10.36 -15.92 -5.00
CA THR A 284 -10.28 -16.19 -3.56
C THR A 284 -11.34 -15.44 -2.76
N VAL A 285 -11.85 -14.32 -3.30
CA VAL A 285 -12.78 -13.42 -2.61
C VAL A 285 -14.09 -13.18 -3.35
N GLU A 286 -14.21 -13.53 -4.64
CA GLU A 286 -15.35 -13.15 -5.51
C GLU A 286 -16.74 -13.60 -5.02
N ASN A 287 -16.79 -14.59 -4.13
CA ASN A 287 -18.02 -15.12 -3.55
C ASN A 287 -18.24 -14.66 -2.09
N LEU A 288 -17.44 -13.72 -1.59
CA LEU A 288 -17.60 -13.08 -0.30
C LEU A 288 -18.35 -11.75 -0.45
N ASP A 289 -18.94 -11.29 0.64
CA ASP A 289 -19.55 -9.96 0.70
C ASP A 289 -18.46 -8.87 0.67
N PRO A 290 -18.46 -7.96 -0.34
CA PRO A 290 -17.50 -6.87 -0.47
C PRO A 290 -17.27 -6.08 0.82
N ALA A 291 -18.34 -5.60 1.47
CA ALA A 291 -18.24 -4.76 2.66
C ALA A 291 -17.58 -5.48 3.85
N SER A 292 -17.68 -6.82 3.90
CA SER A 292 -17.01 -7.63 4.93
C SER A 292 -15.49 -7.70 4.79
N LEU A 293 -14.94 -7.21 3.68
CA LEU A 293 -13.51 -7.25 3.35
C LEU A 293 -12.81 -5.90 3.53
N TRP A 294 -13.55 -4.85 3.92
CA TRP A 294 -13.03 -3.49 4.02
C TRP A 294 -12.58 -3.16 5.44
N VAL A 295 -11.58 -2.27 5.58
CA VAL A 295 -11.15 -1.75 6.89
C VAL A 295 -12.31 -0.99 7.56
N THR A 296 -12.98 -0.11 6.80
CA THR A 296 -14.23 0.54 7.22
C THR A 296 -15.16 0.74 6.02
N VAL A 297 -16.42 1.11 6.25
CA VAL A 297 -17.36 1.43 5.16
C VAL A 297 -16.83 2.54 4.21
N PRO A 298 -16.30 3.68 4.70
CA PRO A 298 -15.73 4.71 3.82
C PRO A 298 -14.34 4.35 3.29
N ASP A 299 -13.69 3.31 3.82
CA ASP A 299 -12.33 2.90 3.45
C ASP A 299 -12.29 1.44 2.98
N PRO A 300 -12.44 1.18 1.67
CA PRO A 300 -12.49 -0.15 1.10
C PRO A 300 -11.11 -0.81 0.92
N HIS A 301 -10.07 -0.31 1.61
CA HIS A 301 -8.83 -1.07 1.75
C HIS A 301 -9.09 -2.47 2.33
N PRO A 302 -8.34 -3.50 1.92
CA PRO A 302 -8.48 -4.85 2.47
C PRO A 302 -8.25 -4.87 3.99
N ASN A 303 -9.19 -5.45 4.75
CA ASN A 303 -9.00 -5.73 6.17
C ASN A 303 -8.26 -7.07 6.39
N GLY A 304 -8.02 -7.42 7.66
CA GLY A 304 -7.33 -8.66 8.02
C GLY A 304 -7.98 -9.93 7.44
N LYS A 305 -9.31 -9.99 7.33
CA LYS A 305 -10.01 -11.13 6.71
C LYS A 305 -9.68 -11.24 5.21
N ALA A 306 -9.63 -10.12 4.50
CA ALA A 306 -9.26 -10.08 3.09
C ALA A 306 -7.80 -10.50 2.88
N GLU A 307 -6.88 -9.93 3.66
CA GLU A 307 -5.43 -10.24 3.65
C GLU A 307 -5.14 -11.73 3.94
N ILE A 308 -5.77 -12.30 4.96
CA ILE A 308 -5.68 -13.74 5.26
C ILE A 308 -6.20 -14.59 4.09
N THR A 309 -7.24 -14.12 3.39
CA THR A 309 -7.81 -14.83 2.24
C THR A 309 -6.87 -14.76 1.03
N PHE A 310 -6.27 -13.59 0.77
CA PHE A 310 -5.23 -13.43 -0.24
C PHE A 310 -4.02 -14.32 0.03
N ALA A 311 -3.54 -14.37 1.27
CA ALA A 311 -2.42 -15.24 1.66
C ALA A 311 -2.66 -16.72 1.32
N ARG A 312 -3.88 -17.22 1.55
CA ARG A 312 -4.27 -18.59 1.15
C ARG A 312 -4.19 -18.81 -0.35
N GLY A 313 -4.57 -17.80 -1.14
CA GLY A 313 -4.42 -17.83 -2.61
C GLY A 313 -2.98 -17.71 -3.09
N MET A 314 -2.11 -17.05 -2.31
CA MET A 314 -0.70 -16.86 -2.66
C MET A 314 0.13 -18.13 -2.47
N ILE A 315 -0.11 -18.90 -1.41
CA ILE A 315 0.70 -20.07 -1.04
C ILE A 315 0.84 -21.08 -2.20
N PRO A 316 -0.23 -21.51 -2.90
CA PRO A 316 -0.10 -22.44 -4.04
C PRO A 316 0.84 -21.96 -5.15
N GLY A 317 0.89 -20.65 -5.41
CA GLY A 317 1.79 -20.06 -6.40
C GLY A 317 3.27 -20.08 -5.99
N LEU A 318 3.54 -20.10 -4.68
CA LEU A 318 4.90 -20.08 -4.13
C LEU A 318 5.50 -21.48 -3.96
N LEU A 319 4.68 -22.51 -3.77
CA LEU A 319 5.15 -23.89 -3.56
C LEU A 319 6.07 -24.40 -4.70
N PRO A 320 5.72 -24.27 -6.00
CA PRO A 320 6.59 -24.72 -7.07
C PRO A 320 7.95 -24.01 -7.11
N MET A 321 7.98 -22.72 -6.76
CA MET A 321 9.22 -21.93 -6.70
C MET A 321 10.13 -22.43 -5.57
N LEU A 322 9.54 -22.69 -4.39
CA LEU A 322 10.27 -23.23 -3.26
C LEU A 322 10.76 -24.66 -3.54
N ASP A 323 10.00 -25.48 -4.26
CA ASP A 323 10.42 -26.83 -4.65
C ASP A 323 11.61 -26.80 -5.59
N GLU A 324 11.63 -25.85 -6.52
CA GLU A 324 12.79 -25.60 -7.37
C GLU A 324 14.00 -25.12 -6.55
N LEU A 325 13.82 -24.18 -5.62
CA LEU A 325 14.89 -23.70 -4.74
C LEU A 325 15.44 -24.81 -3.84
N CYS A 326 14.59 -25.70 -3.34
CA CYS A 326 15.00 -26.83 -2.53
C CYS A 326 15.88 -27.78 -3.35
N ARG A 327 15.47 -28.11 -4.58
CA ARG A 327 16.25 -28.99 -5.47
C ARG A 327 17.55 -28.37 -5.96
N THR A 328 17.56 -27.08 -6.28
CA THR A 328 18.69 -26.42 -6.97
C THR A 328 19.67 -25.74 -6.03
N LYS A 329 19.19 -25.21 -4.90
CA LYS A 329 19.98 -24.41 -3.95
C LYS A 329 19.95 -24.96 -2.52
N GLY A 330 19.20 -26.04 -2.24
CA GLY A 330 19.04 -26.58 -0.90
C GLY A 330 18.33 -25.62 0.07
N LYS A 331 17.52 -24.70 -0.45
CA LYS A 331 16.82 -23.67 0.33
C LYS A 331 15.31 -23.87 0.30
N GLY A 332 14.64 -23.58 1.41
CA GLY A 332 13.17 -23.67 1.46
C GLY A 332 12.64 -25.09 1.35
N CYS A 333 13.48 -26.08 1.65
CA CYS A 333 13.05 -27.39 2.10
C CYS A 333 12.54 -27.20 3.54
#